data_AF-A0A951DG77-F1
#
_entry.id   AF-A0A951DG77-F1
#
_cell.length_a   1.000
_cell.length_b   1.000
_cell.length_c   1.000
_cell.angle_alpha   90.00
_cell.angle_beta   90.00
_cell.angle_gamma   90.00
#
_symmetry.space_group_name_H-M   'P 1'
#
loop_
_entity.id
_entity.type
_entity.pdbx_description
1 polymer ?
#
loop_
_entity_poly.entity_id
_entity_poly.type
_entity_poly.pdbx_seq_one_letter_code
_entity_poly.pdbx_strand_id
1 'polypeptide(L)'
;MALEDIIATEPLMIDLDGLQVAYLGVALAHWLDLETGDIIDLPLDADAPGDAARFRRIPTRTPESEEEDRRLFVDKLPPSPMRNELARAAPDANAFRAVLSEDRRIERSFFNFKNDQATRAIEVWLAEEGLE
;
A
#
# COMPACT_ATOMS: atom_id res chain seq x y z
N MET A 1 10.73 48.80 7.60
CA MET A 1 11.29 47.57 8.18
C MET A 1 10.11 46.71 8.57
N ALA A 2 9.63 45.89 7.64
CA ALA A 2 8.59 44.91 7.88
C ALA A 2 9.28 43.55 7.95
N LEU A 3 9.25 42.94 9.14
CA LEU A 3 9.55 41.53 9.33
C LEU A 3 8.27 40.79 8.94
N GLU A 4 8.20 40.35 7.69
CA GLU A 4 7.15 39.42 7.27
C GLU A 4 7.48 38.06 7.87
N ASP A 5 6.54 37.60 8.70
CA ASP A 5 6.41 36.26 9.28
C ASP A 5 6.89 35.18 8.31
N ILE A 6 8.09 34.65 8.55
CA ILE A 6 8.45 33.34 8.03
C ILE A 6 7.71 32.36 8.93
N ILE A 7 6.47 32.03 8.56
CA ILE A 7 5.81 30.83 9.07
C ILE A 7 6.72 29.68 8.63
N ALA A 8 7.56 29.21 9.53
CA ALA A 8 8.23 27.94 9.35
C ALA A 8 7.13 26.89 9.38
N THR A 9 6.57 26.57 8.21
CA THR A 9 5.73 25.38 8.05
C THR A 9 6.63 24.22 8.43
N GLU A 10 6.37 23.61 9.60
CA GLU A 10 7.06 22.39 9.97
C GLU A 10 6.88 21.38 8.83
N PRO A 11 7.93 20.65 8.44
CA PRO A 11 7.80 19.65 7.39
C PRO A 11 6.73 18.65 7.82
N LEU A 12 5.69 18.50 6.99
CA LEU A 12 4.61 17.55 7.22
C LEU A 12 5.21 16.15 7.41
N MET A 13 5.09 15.60 8.62
CA MET A 13 5.57 14.26 8.93
C MET A 13 4.47 13.26 8.61
N ILE A 14 4.56 12.62 7.45
CA ILE A 14 3.61 11.60 7.02
C ILE A 14 3.98 10.27 7.68
N ASP A 15 3.00 9.61 8.32
CA ASP A 15 3.17 8.26 8.87
C ASP A 15 3.18 7.21 7.76
N LEU A 16 4.38 6.84 7.30
CA LEU A 16 4.58 5.85 6.23
C LEU A 16 4.16 4.43 6.65
N ASP A 17 4.33 4.06 7.92
CA ASP A 17 3.89 2.76 8.44
C ASP A 17 2.35 2.68 8.44
N GLY A 18 1.70 3.76 8.88
CA GLY A 18 0.26 3.93 8.76
C GLY A 18 -0.21 3.84 7.31
N LEU A 19 0.47 4.51 6.37
CA LEU A 19 0.11 4.49 4.96
C LEU A 19 0.22 3.09 4.37
N GLN A 20 1.23 2.33 4.77
CA GLN A 20 1.39 0.95 4.33
C GLN A 20 0.25 0.07 4.82
N VAL A 21 -0.17 0.22 6.08
CA VAL A 21 -1.34 -0.49 6.63
C VAL A 21 -2.62 -0.11 5.88
N ALA A 22 -2.83 1.18 5.64
CA ALA A 22 -3.98 1.70 4.90
C ALA A 22 -4.02 1.20 3.45
N TYR A 23 -2.90 1.25 2.74
CA TYR A 23 -2.78 0.78 1.37
C TYR A 23 -3.04 -0.73 1.24
N LEU A 24 -2.58 -1.52 2.21
CA LEU A 24 -2.82 -2.96 2.26
C LEU A 24 -4.22 -3.32 2.79
N GLY A 25 -4.94 -2.37 3.39
CA GLY A 25 -6.30 -2.51 3.88
C GLY A 25 -7.33 -2.55 2.74
N VAL A 26 -8.37 -3.36 2.90
CA VAL A 26 -9.45 -3.52 1.91
C VAL A 26 -10.86 -3.33 2.47
N ALA A 27 -10.98 -3.13 3.78
CA ALA A 27 -12.26 -3.07 4.47
C ALA A 27 -12.83 -1.65 4.58
N LEU A 28 -11.98 -0.63 4.43
CA LEU A 28 -12.32 0.76 4.71
C LEU A 28 -11.76 1.68 3.63
N ALA A 29 -12.31 2.88 3.66
CA ALA A 29 -11.93 4.00 2.85
C ALA A 29 -10.87 4.83 3.60
N HIS A 30 -9.61 4.76 3.17
CA HIS A 30 -8.50 5.44 3.84
C HIS A 30 -8.19 6.80 3.21
N TRP A 31 -8.05 7.83 4.03
CA TRP A 31 -7.75 9.19 3.60
C TRP A 31 -6.55 9.75 4.37
N LEU A 32 -5.62 10.39 3.67
CA LEU A 32 -4.52 11.13 4.27
C LEU A 32 -4.95 12.60 4.49
N ASP A 33 -4.84 13.07 5.73
CA ASP A 33 -4.96 14.49 6.06
C ASP A 33 -3.64 15.20 5.77
N LEU A 34 -3.61 16.09 4.77
CA LEU A 34 -2.40 16.81 4.39
C LEU A 34 -2.00 17.92 5.37
N GLU A 35 -2.86 18.27 6.33
CA GLU A 35 -2.52 19.26 7.35
C GLU A 35 -1.79 18.62 8.54
N THR A 36 -2.19 17.41 8.92
CA THR A 36 -1.66 16.73 10.12
C THR A 36 -0.77 15.53 9.83
N GLY A 37 -0.88 14.93 8.64
CA GLY A 37 -0.20 13.67 8.28
C GLY A 37 -0.94 12.41 8.77
N ASP A 38 -2.13 12.58 9.38
CA ASP A 38 -2.92 11.49 9.92
C ASP A 38 -3.70 10.73 8.85
N ILE A 39 -4.02 9.47 9.16
CA ILE A 39 -4.89 8.63 8.32
C ILE A 39 -6.27 8.53 8.94
N ILE A 40 -7.28 8.80 8.12
CA ILE A 40 -8.69 8.76 8.49
C ILE A 40 -9.34 7.58 7.80
N ASP A 41 -9.94 6.72 8.61
CA ASP A 41 -10.68 5.56 8.15
C ASP A 41 -12.18 5.86 8.10
N LEU A 42 -12.77 5.71 6.92
CA LEU A 42 -14.21 5.86 6.70
C LEU A 42 -14.81 4.56 6.14
N PRO A 43 -16.14 4.36 6.23
CA PRO A 43 -16.81 3.32 5.45
C PRO A 43 -16.52 3.46 3.95
N LEU A 44 -16.38 2.35 3.21
CA LEU A 44 -15.99 2.36 1.79
C LEU A 44 -16.85 3.30 0.92
N ASP A 45 -18.15 3.38 1.21
CA ASP A 45 -19.12 4.18 0.46
C ASP A 45 -19.25 5.64 0.96
N ALA A 46 -18.42 6.06 1.92
CA ALA A 46 -18.48 7.39 2.49
C ALA A 46 -17.73 8.42 1.63
N ASP A 47 -18.27 9.64 1.57
CA ASP A 47 -17.61 10.80 0.98
C ASP A 47 -16.36 11.22 1.77
N ALA A 48 -15.53 12.06 1.17
CA ALA A 48 -14.35 12.63 1.82
C ALA A 48 -14.72 13.32 3.16
N PRO A 49 -13.86 13.26 4.19
CA PRO A 49 -14.17 13.80 5.52
C PRO A 49 -14.25 15.33 5.58
N GLY A 50 -14.06 16.03 4.46
CA GLY A 50 -14.11 17.49 4.38
C GLY A 50 -13.66 18.01 3.02
N ASP A 51 -12.87 19.09 3.03
CA ASP A 51 -12.36 19.72 1.82
C ASP A 51 -11.45 18.77 1.03
N ALA A 52 -11.76 18.59 -0.26
CA ALA A 52 -10.97 17.80 -1.19
C ALA A 52 -9.54 18.36 -1.36
N ALA A 53 -9.31 19.64 -1.06
CA ALA A 53 -7.98 20.23 -1.05
C ALA A 53 -7.10 19.70 0.10
N ARG A 54 -7.71 19.37 1.25
CA ARG A 54 -7.02 18.92 2.47
C ARG A 54 -6.85 17.40 2.55
N PHE A 55 -7.81 16.64 2.05
CA PHE A 55 -7.78 15.18 2.17
C PHE A 55 -7.42 14.53 0.85
N ARG A 56 -6.47 13.59 0.88
CA ARG A 56 -6.13 12.75 -0.28
C ARG A 56 -6.56 11.32 -0.06
N ARG A 57 -7.15 10.75 -1.10
CA ARG A 57 -7.57 9.36 -1.08
C ARG A 57 -6.35 8.47 -1.20
N ILE A 58 -6.10 7.64 -0.20
CA ILE A 58 -5.05 6.62 -0.29
C ILE A 58 -5.51 5.57 -1.31
N PRO A 59 -4.67 5.20 -2.29
CA PRO A 59 -5.02 4.21 -3.28
C PRO A 59 -5.36 2.87 -2.63
N THR A 60 -6.42 2.23 -3.12
CA THR A 60 -6.82 0.90 -2.67
C THR A 60 -6.34 -0.14 -3.68
N ARG A 61 -5.83 -1.26 -3.18
CA ARG A 61 -5.43 -2.37 -4.03
C ARG A 61 -6.64 -3.00 -4.71
N THR A 62 -6.49 -3.33 -5.99
CA THR A 62 -7.52 -4.04 -6.76
C THR A 62 -7.18 -5.53 -6.88
N PRO A 63 -8.16 -6.40 -7.19
CA PRO A 63 -7.90 -7.82 -7.46
C PRO A 63 -6.82 -8.05 -8.51
N GLU A 64 -6.74 -7.19 -9.54
CA GLU A 64 -5.75 -7.23 -10.60
C GLU A 64 -4.34 -6.95 -10.06
N SER A 65 -4.17 -5.90 -9.24
CA SER A 65 -2.89 -5.57 -8.61
C SER A 65 -2.42 -6.67 -7.65
N GLU A 66 -3.35 -7.35 -6.96
CA GLU A 66 -3.01 -8.48 -6.12
C GLU A 66 -2.60 -9.71 -6.91
N GLU A 67 -3.23 -9.95 -8.07
CA GLU A 67 -2.83 -11.02 -8.96
C GLU A 67 -1.46 -10.76 -9.58
N GLU A 68 -1.20 -9.53 -10.01
CA GLU A 68 0.11 -9.11 -10.51
C GLU A 68 1.21 -9.36 -9.47
N ASP A 69 0.99 -8.99 -8.20
CA ASP A 69 1.94 -9.27 -7.12
C ASP A 69 2.24 -10.76 -6.95
N ARG A 70 1.21 -11.62 -7.05
CA ARG A 70 1.42 -13.08 -7.00
C ARG A 70 2.30 -13.56 -8.15
N ARG A 71 2.06 -13.08 -9.38
CA ARG A 71 2.85 -13.43 -10.57
C ARG A 71 4.30 -12.93 -10.43
N LEU A 72 4.48 -11.66 -10.07
CA LEU A 72 5.79 -11.04 -9.89
C LEU A 72 6.61 -11.72 -8.78
N PHE A 73 5.95 -12.15 -7.69
CA PHE A 73 6.63 -12.90 -6.65
C PHE A 73 7.13 -14.26 -7.15
N VAL A 74 6.29 -15.01 -7.88
CA VAL A 74 6.67 -16.31 -8.48
C VAL A 74 7.86 -16.17 -9.42
N ASP A 75 7.93 -15.08 -10.18
CA ASP A 75 9.05 -14.81 -11.09
C ASP A 75 10.36 -14.50 -10.36
N LYS A 76 10.30 -13.98 -9.13
CA LYS A 76 11.49 -13.75 -8.29
C LYS A 76 12.02 -15.02 -7.63
N LEU A 77 11.24 -16.10 -7.56
CA LEU A 77 11.67 -17.35 -6.93
C LEU A 77 12.63 -18.14 -7.83
N PRO A 78 13.63 -18.82 -7.26
CA PRO A 78 14.46 -19.75 -8.02
C PRO A 78 13.63 -20.95 -8.51
N PRO A 79 14.04 -21.60 -9.62
CA PRO A 79 13.39 -22.81 -10.12
C PRO A 79 13.27 -23.89 -9.03
N SER A 80 12.04 -24.27 -8.69
CA SER A 80 11.73 -25.27 -7.67
C SER A 80 10.32 -25.85 -7.88
N PRO A 81 10.01 -27.04 -7.33
CA PRO A 81 8.66 -27.58 -7.36
C PRO A 81 7.62 -26.61 -6.78
N MET A 82 7.93 -26.00 -5.63
CA MET A 82 7.09 -24.99 -4.98
C MET A 82 6.82 -23.78 -5.87
N ARG A 83 7.84 -23.25 -6.56
CA ARG A 83 7.64 -22.18 -7.55
C ARG A 83 6.62 -22.59 -8.62
N ASN A 84 6.71 -23.82 -9.13
CA ASN A 84 5.81 -24.31 -10.16
C ASN A 84 4.37 -24.50 -9.66
N GLU A 85 4.19 -24.78 -8.38
CA GLU A 85 2.86 -24.88 -7.74
C GLU A 85 2.27 -23.50 -7.49
N LEU A 86 3.05 -22.57 -6.94
CA LEU A 86 2.66 -21.16 -6.80
C LEU A 86 2.34 -20.52 -8.15
N ALA A 87 3.11 -20.82 -9.20
CA ALA A 87 2.85 -20.36 -10.56
C ALA A 87 1.48 -20.81 -11.08
N ARG A 88 1.13 -22.09 -10.84
CA ARG A 88 -0.17 -22.65 -11.22
C ARG A 88 -1.32 -22.05 -10.41
N ALA A 89 -1.08 -21.73 -9.14
CA ALA A 89 -2.07 -21.18 -8.24
C ALA A 89 -2.21 -19.65 -8.34
N ALA A 90 -1.28 -18.93 -8.98
CA ALA A 90 -1.25 -17.46 -9.02
C ALA A 90 -2.56 -16.76 -9.45
N PRO A 91 -3.37 -17.30 -10.39
CA PRO A 91 -4.65 -16.68 -10.75
C PRO A 91 -5.71 -16.72 -9.63
N ASP A 92 -5.60 -17.64 -8.67
CA ASP A 92 -6.56 -17.83 -7.58
C ASP A 92 -5.90 -17.50 -6.23
N ALA A 93 -6.36 -16.43 -5.58
CA ALA A 93 -5.80 -15.97 -4.32
C ALA A 93 -5.88 -17.02 -3.19
N ASN A 94 -6.96 -17.80 -3.13
CA ASN A 94 -7.15 -18.81 -2.10
C ASN A 94 -6.25 -20.02 -2.35
N ALA A 95 -6.18 -20.49 -3.60
CA ALA A 95 -5.28 -21.58 -3.98
C ALA A 95 -3.81 -21.19 -3.75
N PHE A 96 -3.45 -19.96 -4.12
CA PHE A 96 -2.09 -19.44 -3.91
C PHE A 96 -1.74 -19.42 -2.43
N ARG A 97 -2.65 -18.93 -1.58
CA ARG A 97 -2.45 -18.89 -0.13
C ARG A 97 -2.31 -20.29 0.47
N ALA A 98 -3.08 -21.27 -0.01
CA ALA A 98 -2.98 -22.65 0.45
C ALA A 98 -1.57 -23.22 0.19
N VAL A 99 -1.08 -23.11 -1.06
CA VAL A 99 0.27 -23.55 -1.43
C VAL A 99 1.34 -22.79 -0.66
N LEU A 100 1.20 -21.46 -0.55
CA LEU A 100 2.15 -20.60 0.16
C LEU A 100 2.33 -21.02 1.63
N SER A 101 1.24 -21.43 2.28
CA SER A 101 1.25 -21.81 3.71
C SER A 101 1.98 -23.12 4.01
N GLU A 102 2.31 -23.91 2.98
CA GLU A 102 3.06 -25.16 3.12
C GLU A 102 4.55 -24.91 3.47
N ASP A 103 5.09 -23.72 3.15
CA ASP A 103 6.45 -23.31 3.50
C ASP A 103 6.46 -21.91 4.15
N ARG A 104 6.62 -21.89 5.47
CA ARG A 104 6.69 -20.66 6.28
C ARG A 104 7.79 -19.68 5.85
N ARG A 105 8.89 -20.16 5.28
CA ARG A 105 9.98 -19.29 4.81
C ARG A 105 9.54 -18.53 3.56
N ILE A 106 8.91 -19.23 2.62
CA ILE A 106 8.40 -18.63 1.38
C ILE A 106 7.21 -17.74 1.68
N GLU A 107 6.32 -18.15 2.58
CA GLU A 107 5.23 -17.33 3.10
C GLU A 107 5.73 -15.99 3.67
N ARG A 108 6.72 -16.03 4.56
CA ARG A 108 7.34 -14.80 5.08
C ARG A 108 7.96 -13.96 3.98
N SER A 109 8.62 -14.59 3.00
CA SER A 109 9.20 -13.87 1.86
C SER A 109 8.16 -13.18 1.00
N PHE A 110 6.97 -13.77 0.87
CA PHE A 110 5.85 -13.17 0.14
C PHE A 110 5.29 -11.95 0.86
N PHE A 111 5.10 -12.02 2.19
CA PHE A 111 4.64 -10.87 2.97
C PHE A 111 5.64 -9.71 2.94
N ASN A 112 6.94 -9.99 3.06
CA ASN A 112 7.96 -8.96 2.88
C ASN A 112 7.92 -8.36 1.46
N PHE A 113 7.75 -9.19 0.43
CA PHE A 113 7.59 -8.71 -0.94
C PHE A 113 6.36 -7.79 -1.09
N LYS A 114 5.21 -8.13 -0.49
CA LYS A 114 4.02 -7.27 -0.50
C LYS A 114 4.27 -5.93 0.18
N ASN A 115 4.99 -5.94 1.30
CA ASN A 115 5.37 -4.71 2.01
C ASN A 115 6.25 -3.83 1.11
N ASP A 116 7.28 -4.40 0.48
CA ASP A 116 8.14 -3.66 -0.45
C ASP A 116 7.36 -3.06 -1.63
N GLN A 117 6.39 -3.79 -2.19
CA GLN A 117 5.52 -3.28 -3.26
C GLN A 117 4.62 -2.15 -2.77
N ALA A 118 4.04 -2.28 -1.57
CA ALA A 118 3.22 -1.24 -0.96
C ALA A 118 4.03 0.04 -0.74
N THR A 119 5.24 -0.05 -0.18
CA THR A 119 6.12 1.11 0.02
C THR A 119 6.40 1.83 -1.30
N ARG A 120 6.76 1.10 -2.36
CA ARG A 120 7.03 1.70 -3.68
C ARG A 120 5.80 2.37 -4.29
N ALA A 121 4.63 1.74 -4.15
CA ALA A 121 3.39 2.31 -4.65
C ALA A 121 3.01 3.59 -3.89
N ILE A 122 3.26 3.63 -2.58
CA ILE A 122 3.04 4.80 -1.74
C ILE A 122 3.99 5.93 -2.11
N GLU A 123 5.30 5.65 -2.26
CA GLU A 123 6.29 6.65 -2.72
C GLU A 123 5.87 7.25 -4.07
N VAL A 124 5.56 6.42 -5.06
CA VAL A 124 5.08 6.91 -6.37
C VAL A 124 3.83 7.80 -6.23
N TRP A 125 2.85 7.38 -5.43
CA TRP A 125 1.64 8.15 -5.20
C TRP A 125 1.91 9.48 -4.48
N LEU A 126 2.76 9.49 -3.45
CA LEU A 126 3.14 10.71 -2.74
C LEU A 126 3.86 11.69 -3.68
N ALA A 127 4.78 11.20 -4.52
CA ALA A 127 5.45 12.01 -5.52
C ALA A 127 4.47 12.59 -6.56
N GLU A 128 3.48 11.82 -7.03
CA GLU A 128 2.43 12.28 -7.93
C GLU A 128 1.54 13.36 -7.31
N GLU A 129 1.29 13.29 -6.01
CA GLU A 129 0.56 14.30 -5.23
C GLU A 129 1.43 15.51 -4.83
N GLY A 130 2.74 15.46 -5.11
CA GLY A 130 3.70 16.52 -4.76
C GLY A 130 4.04 16.60 -3.27
N LEU A 131 4.02 15.45 -2.58
CA LEU A 131 4.20 15.30 -1.13
C LEU A 131 5.55 14.69 -0.73
N GLU A 132 6.46 14.50 -1.70
CA GLU A 132 7.79 13.87 -1.53
C GLU A 132 8.94 14.84 -1.84
#